data_AF-A0A136NX81-F1
#
_entry.id   AF-A0A136NX81-F1
#
_cell.length_a   1.000
_cell.length_b   1.000
_cell.length_c   1.000
_cell.angle_alpha   90.00
_cell.angle_beta   90.00
_cell.angle_gamma   90.00
#
_symmetry.space_group_name_H-M   'P 1'
#
loop_
_entity.id
_entity.type
_entity.pdbx_description
1 polymer ?
#
loop_
_entity_poly.entity_id
_entity_poly.type
_entity_poly.pdbx_seq_one_letter_code
_entity_poly.pdbx_strand_id
1 'polypeptide(L)'
;MNVGLDGYLYILDRSSSDGELAKYEQSGTKVWSKYIPLNYKECRPCQDLNGNIYIIGSNDKGDTRILSYNTSDDRFREIIKDLSEGSFLEEEDNISVLPDGTILAVKFYNRLKVFSPLHEMIYRSEQSREDDEMFNRRRKDKREKDEE
;
A
#
# COMPACT_ATOMS: atom_id res chain seq x y z
N MET A 1 -5.51 8.35 7.92
CA MET A 1 -5.76 8.10 9.35
C MET A 1 -6.53 6.80 9.52
N ASN A 2 -6.20 6.03 10.55
CA ASN A 2 -6.88 4.79 10.92
C ASN A 2 -6.72 4.53 12.42
N VAL A 3 -7.70 3.86 13.03
CA VAL A 3 -7.60 3.36 14.41
C VAL A 3 -7.13 1.90 14.32
N GLY A 4 -5.97 1.62 14.90
CA GLY A 4 -5.41 0.27 14.95
C GLY A 4 -6.24 -0.66 15.84
N LEU A 5 -6.04 -1.97 15.65
CA LEU A 5 -6.64 -3.00 16.51
C LEU A 5 -6.09 -2.94 17.94
N ASP A 6 -4.93 -2.32 18.13
CA ASP A 6 -4.36 -1.98 19.44
C ASP A 6 -5.00 -0.73 20.10
N GLY A 7 -5.97 -0.12 19.43
CA GLY A 7 -6.73 1.03 19.93
C GLY A 7 -6.01 2.38 19.77
N TYR A 8 -4.82 2.42 19.19
CA TYR A 8 -4.11 3.68 18.94
C TYR A 8 -4.52 4.29 17.60
N LEU A 9 -4.38 5.61 17.50
CA LEU A 9 -4.62 6.34 16.28
C LEU A 9 -3.34 6.45 15.46
N TYR A 10 -3.41 6.01 14.20
CA TYR A 10 -2.33 6.09 13.23
C TYR A 10 -2.64 7.14 12.18
N ILE A 11 -1.78 8.14 12.09
CA ILE A 11 -1.90 9.26 11.15
C ILE A 11 -0.69 9.26 10.23
N LEU A 12 -0.94 9.49 8.94
CA LEU A 12 0.11 9.82 7.98
C LEU A 12 0.13 11.34 7.87
N ASP A 13 1.22 11.96 8.32
CA ASP A 13 1.46 13.39 8.15
C ASP A 13 2.02 13.67 6.75
N ARG A 14 1.49 14.73 6.16
CA ARG A 14 1.71 15.25 4.81
C ARG A 14 2.63 16.48 4.79
N SER A 15 3.15 16.88 5.95
CA SER A 15 3.84 18.16 6.13
C SER A 15 5.21 18.26 5.44
N SER A 16 5.73 17.17 4.88
CA SER A 16 7.03 17.13 4.19
C SER A 16 6.95 16.37 2.86
N SER A 17 7.96 16.54 1.99
CA SER A 17 8.11 15.74 0.76
C SER A 17 8.15 14.23 1.06
N ASP A 18 8.64 13.89 2.26
CA ASP A 18 8.65 12.55 2.81
C ASP A 18 7.45 12.36 3.75
N GLY A 19 6.70 11.26 3.59
CA GLY A 19 5.59 10.96 4.48
C GLY A 19 6.07 10.58 5.89
N GLU A 20 5.34 10.98 6.92
CA GLU A 20 5.61 10.56 8.31
C GLU A 20 4.45 9.72 8.86
N LEU A 21 4.74 8.56 9.44
CA LEU A 21 3.77 7.77 10.22
C LEU A 21 3.85 8.21 11.68
N ALA A 22 2.74 8.64 12.25
CA ALA A 22 2.64 9.02 13.65
C ALA A 22 1.61 8.15 14.39
N LYS A 23 1.95 7.77 15.62
CA LYS A 23 1.09 7.05 16.56
C LYS A 23 0.64 7.98 17.67
N TYR A 24 -0.65 7.98 17.97
CA TYR A 24 -1.28 8.77 19.02
C TYR A 24 -2.09 7.87 19.95
N GLU A 25 -2.09 8.21 21.24
CA GLU A 25 -3.04 7.65 22.20
C GLU A 25 -4.46 8.12 21.93
N GLN A 26 -5.45 7.45 22.54
CA GLN A 26 -6.84 7.88 22.51
C GLN A 26 -7.05 9.25 23.16
N SER A 27 -6.13 9.66 24.04
CA SER A 27 -6.08 11.00 24.65
C SER A 27 -5.66 12.10 23.67
N GLY A 28 -5.16 11.76 22.48
CA GLY A 28 -4.58 12.69 21.52
C GLY A 28 -3.10 12.98 21.75
N THR A 29 -2.44 12.36 22.73
CA THR A 29 -1.00 12.50 22.96
C THR A 29 -0.21 11.75 21.90
N LYS A 30 0.76 12.42 21.25
CA LYS A 30 1.68 11.77 20.29
C LYS A 30 2.63 10.83 21.04
N VAL A 31 2.64 9.56 20.67
CA VAL A 31 3.54 8.54 21.24
C VAL A 31 4.88 8.57 20.52
N TRP A 32 4.85 8.46 19.20
CA TRP A 32 6.04 8.51 18.34
C TRP A 32 5.67 8.93 16.93
N SER A 33 6.69 9.25 16.13
CA SER A 33 6.57 9.46 14.71
C SER A 33 7.82 8.98 13.96
N LYS A 34 7.65 8.55 12.70
CA LYS A 34 8.65 7.83 11.89
C LYS A 34 8.57 8.26 10.43
N TYR A 35 9.69 8.61 9.82
CA TYR A 35 9.77 8.83 8.38
C TYR A 35 9.53 7.53 7.62
N ILE A 36 8.76 7.63 6.53
CA ILE A 36 8.42 6.50 5.67
C ILE A 36 9.23 6.65 4.37
N PRO A 37 9.84 5.57 3.86
CA PRO A 37 10.57 5.62 2.60
C PRO A 37 9.62 5.55 1.38
N LEU A 38 8.58 6.38 1.35
CA LEU A 38 7.63 6.53 0.25
C LEU A 38 7.20 8.00 0.07
N ASN A 39 6.97 8.37 -1.18
CA ASN A 39 6.22 9.54 -1.60
C ASN A 39 4.73 9.23 -1.56
N TYR A 40 3.95 10.15 -1.02
CA TYR A 40 2.58 9.84 -0.62
C TYR A 40 1.51 10.54 -1.46
N LYS A 41 0.49 9.78 -1.88
CA LYS A 41 -0.82 10.27 -2.31
C LYS A 41 -1.92 9.50 -1.57
N GLU A 42 -2.68 10.22 -0.73
CA GLU A 42 -4.03 9.90 -0.23
C GLU A 42 -4.33 8.51 0.39
N CYS A 43 -3.34 7.81 0.93
CA CYS A 43 -3.51 6.47 1.50
C CYS A 43 -3.83 6.43 3.02
N ARG A 44 -4.37 5.31 3.51
CA ARG A 44 -4.64 5.13 4.94
C ARG A 44 -3.76 4.02 5.52
N PRO A 45 -3.10 4.24 6.66
CA PRO A 45 -2.41 3.14 7.34
C PRO A 45 -3.46 2.12 7.81
N CYS A 46 -3.14 0.83 7.81
CA CYS A 46 -4.01 -0.22 8.34
C CYS A 46 -3.20 -1.16 9.23
N GLN A 47 -3.80 -1.78 10.26
CA GLN A 47 -3.08 -2.65 11.18
C GLN A 47 -3.66 -4.08 11.19
N ASP A 48 -2.80 -5.10 11.23
CA ASP A 48 -3.20 -6.49 11.50
C ASP A 48 -3.21 -6.79 13.02
N LEU A 49 -3.57 -8.02 13.42
CA LEU A 49 -3.56 -8.42 14.85
C LEU A 49 -2.15 -8.56 15.44
N ASN A 50 -1.13 -8.69 14.60
CA ASN A 50 0.26 -8.81 15.04
C ASN A 50 0.91 -7.43 15.27
N GLY A 51 0.18 -6.34 15.05
CA GLY A 51 0.67 -4.98 15.20
C GLY A 51 1.53 -4.50 14.02
N ASN A 52 1.49 -5.18 12.88
CA ASN A 52 2.07 -4.71 11.62
C ASN A 52 1.18 -3.61 11.04
N ILE A 53 1.80 -2.53 10.58
CA ILE A 53 1.13 -1.38 9.98
C ILE A 53 1.44 -1.37 8.49
N TYR A 54 0.41 -1.41 7.67
CA TYR A 54 0.49 -1.46 6.23
C TYR A 54 0.20 -0.10 5.63
N ILE A 55 1.02 0.31 4.68
CA ILE A 55 0.97 1.63 4.05
C ILE A 55 1.16 1.44 2.55
N ILE A 56 0.26 2.00 1.76
CA ILE A 56 0.42 2.12 0.31
C ILE A 56 0.87 3.54 -0.06
N GLY A 57 1.72 3.64 -1.08
CA GLY A 57 2.26 4.90 -1.61
C GLY A 57 3.22 4.63 -2.75
N SER A 58 3.89 5.66 -3.26
CA SER A 58 4.81 5.53 -4.40
C SER A 58 6.25 5.71 -3.96
N ASN A 59 7.20 5.07 -4.63
CA ASN A 59 8.63 5.36 -4.41
C ASN A 59 9.07 6.63 -5.17
N ASP A 60 10.35 6.98 -5.11
CA ASP A 60 10.95 8.13 -5.83
C ASP A 60 10.86 8.05 -7.36
N LYS A 61 10.57 6.85 -7.89
CA LYS A 61 10.39 6.63 -9.32
C LYS A 61 8.92 6.71 -9.76
N GLY A 62 8.00 6.88 -8.80
CA GLY A 62 6.56 6.87 -9.04
C GLY A 62 5.94 5.48 -9.06
N ASP A 63 6.68 4.40 -8.74
CA ASP A 63 6.10 3.06 -8.67
C ASP A 63 5.30 2.90 -7.38
N THR A 64 4.07 2.42 -7.47
CA THR A 64 3.24 2.13 -6.30
C THR A 64 3.79 0.90 -5.54
N ARG A 65 3.78 0.98 -4.21
CA ARG A 65 4.32 -0.03 -3.29
C ARG A 65 3.43 -0.13 -2.06
N ILE A 66 3.41 -1.31 -1.46
CA ILE A 66 2.89 -1.50 -0.10
C ILE A 66 4.08 -1.83 0.81
N LEU A 67 4.22 -1.05 1.89
CA LEU A 67 5.14 -1.31 2.97
C LEU A 67 4.40 -1.86 4.18
N SER A 68 5.05 -2.77 4.90
CA SER A 68 4.71 -3.10 6.28
C SER A 68 5.72 -2.44 7.23
N TYR A 69 5.26 -1.87 8.32
CA TYR A 69 6.06 -1.44 9.45
C TYR A 69 5.67 -2.26 10.68
N ASN A 70 6.62 -3.00 11.24
CA ASN A 70 6.38 -3.77 12.45
C ASN A 70 6.85 -2.95 13.66
N THR A 71 5.95 -2.77 14.62
CA THR A 71 6.21 -1.93 15.81
C THR A 71 7.20 -2.56 16.80
N SER A 72 7.41 -3.87 16.74
CA SER A 72 8.32 -4.60 17.63
C SER A 72 9.77 -4.58 17.14
N ASP A 73 9.98 -4.53 15.81
CA ASP A 73 11.32 -4.52 15.21
C ASP A 73 11.74 -3.15 14.64
N ASP A 74 10.88 -2.14 14.75
CA ASP A 74 11.09 -0.76 14.30
C ASP A 74 11.59 -0.66 12.84
N ARG A 75 11.05 -1.52 11.95
CA ARG A 75 11.53 -1.65 10.57
C ARG A 75 10.42 -1.62 9.53
N PHE A 76 10.64 -0.80 8.49
CA PHE A 76 9.87 -0.85 7.25
C PHE A 76 10.38 -1.98 6.33
N ARG A 77 9.44 -2.71 5.73
CA ARG A 77 9.69 -3.70 4.69
C ARG A 77 8.76 -3.46 3.53
N GLU A 78 9.31 -3.52 2.32
CA GLU A 78 8.52 -3.58 1.10
C GLU A 78 7.96 -4.99 0.95
N ILE A 79 6.63 -5.11 0.94
CA ILE A 79 5.94 -6.40 0.91
C ILE A 79 5.25 -6.68 -0.42
N ILE A 80 4.76 -5.64 -1.10
CA ILE A 80 4.15 -5.75 -2.43
C ILE A 80 4.79 -4.68 -3.32
N LYS A 81 5.38 -5.14 -4.42
CA LYS A 81 5.94 -4.28 -5.45
C LYS A 81 4.98 -4.27 -6.62
N ASP A 82 4.56 -3.09 -7.07
CA ASP A 82 4.13 -2.95 -8.46
C ASP A 82 5.15 -3.64 -9.39
N LEU A 83 4.66 -4.49 -10.29
CA LEU A 83 5.39 -5.43 -11.18
C LEU A 83 5.76 -6.83 -10.63
N SER A 84 5.63 -7.15 -9.34
CA SER A 84 6.17 -8.45 -8.86
C SER A 84 5.26 -9.67 -9.04
N GLU A 85 3.97 -9.52 -9.40
CA GLU A 85 3.04 -10.67 -9.41
C GLU A 85 1.98 -10.62 -10.53
N GLY A 86 2.27 -9.95 -11.65
CA GLY A 86 1.34 -9.89 -12.79
C GLY A 86 0.08 -9.05 -12.52
N SER A 87 0.19 -8.06 -11.65
CA SER A 87 -0.84 -7.07 -11.33
C SER A 87 -0.19 -5.69 -11.11
N PHE A 88 -0.93 -4.63 -11.44
CA PHE A 88 -0.50 -3.24 -11.24
C PHE A 88 -1.21 -2.60 -10.06
N LEU A 89 -0.44 -2.04 -9.13
CA LEU A 89 -1.00 -1.11 -8.16
C LEU A 89 -0.82 0.31 -8.70
N GLU A 90 -1.86 1.11 -8.59
CA GLU A 90 -1.88 2.49 -9.05
C GLU A 90 -2.05 3.45 -7.88
N GLU A 91 -1.71 4.72 -8.10
CA GLU A 91 -1.79 5.76 -7.06
C GLU A 91 -3.19 5.92 -6.44
N GLU A 92 -4.23 5.45 -7.14
CA GLU A 92 -5.64 5.55 -6.73
C GLU A 92 -6.08 4.36 -5.85
N ASP A 93 -5.25 3.32 -5.74
CA ASP A 93 -5.54 2.16 -4.91
C ASP A 93 -5.49 2.54 -3.43
N ASN A 94 -6.55 2.17 -2.72
CA ASN A 94 -6.58 2.19 -1.27
C ASN A 94 -6.44 0.76 -0.74
N ILE A 95 -6.01 0.61 0.51
CA ILE A 95 -5.95 -0.70 1.15
C ILE A 95 -6.85 -0.79 2.37
N SER A 96 -7.31 -2.00 2.64
CA SER A 96 -7.85 -2.44 3.93
C SER A 96 -7.16 -3.74 4.30
N VAL A 97 -6.94 -3.97 5.59
CA VAL A 97 -6.21 -5.13 6.08
C VAL A 97 -7.09 -5.90 7.06
N LEU A 98 -7.17 -7.21 6.87
CA LEU A 98 -7.86 -8.11 7.79
C LEU A 98 -6.97 -8.42 9.00
N PRO A 99 -7.58 -8.86 10.12
CA PRO A 99 -6.85 -9.28 11.32
C PRO A 99 -5.68 -10.25 11.09
N ASP A 100 -5.78 -11.12 10.09
CA ASP A 100 -4.76 -12.12 9.76
C ASP A 100 -3.63 -11.61 8.86
N GLY A 101 -3.68 -10.35 8.42
CA GLY A 101 -2.71 -9.76 7.50
C GLY A 101 -3.10 -9.81 6.03
N THR A 102 -4.26 -10.37 5.67
CA THR A 102 -4.78 -10.32 4.30
C THR A 102 -5.03 -8.87 3.88
N ILE A 103 -4.52 -8.48 2.71
CA ILE A 103 -4.62 -7.11 2.19
C ILE A 103 -5.64 -7.08 1.06
N LEU A 104 -6.62 -6.18 1.17
CA LEU A 104 -7.58 -5.85 0.13
C LEU A 104 -7.19 -4.51 -0.48
N ALA A 105 -6.65 -4.54 -1.69
CA ALA A 105 -6.43 -3.33 -2.48
C ALA A 105 -7.68 -3.03 -3.31
N VAL A 106 -8.24 -1.84 -3.11
CA VAL A 106 -9.51 -1.40 -3.68
C VAL A 106 -9.35 -0.09 -4.44
N LYS A 107 -10.01 -0.02 -5.59
CA LYS A 107 -10.05 1.17 -6.43
C LYS A 107 -11.47 1.38 -6.97
N PHE A 108 -11.72 2.59 -7.48
CA PHE A 108 -12.97 2.97 -8.11
C PHE A 108 -13.48 1.93 -9.13
N TYR A 109 -14.80 1.88 -9.27
CA TYR A 109 -15.51 0.98 -10.17
C TYR A 109 -15.29 -0.51 -9.86
N ASN A 110 -15.35 -0.87 -8.57
CA ASN A 110 -15.33 -2.25 -8.08
C ASN A 110 -14.06 -3.04 -8.41
N ARG A 111 -12.94 -2.34 -8.58
CA ARG A 111 -11.63 -2.98 -8.70
C ARG A 111 -11.18 -3.44 -7.33
N LEU A 112 -10.99 -4.75 -7.22
CA LEU A 112 -10.53 -5.40 -6.01
C LEU A 112 -9.40 -6.35 -6.35
N LYS A 113 -8.33 -6.28 -5.58
CA LYS A 113 -7.24 -7.26 -5.54
C LYS A 113 -7.08 -7.71 -4.09
N VAL A 114 -6.90 -9.01 -3.87
CA VAL A 114 -6.70 -9.58 -2.54
C VAL A 114 -5.36 -10.28 -2.51
N PHE A 115 -4.55 -9.92 -1.54
CA PHE A 115 -3.26 -10.52 -1.25
C PHE A 115 -3.36 -11.30 0.06
N SER A 116 -2.87 -12.53 0.06
CA SER A 116 -2.84 -13.39 1.25
C SER A 116 -1.96 -12.77 2.35
N PRO A 117 -1.96 -13.33 3.57
CA PRO A 117 -1.01 -12.93 4.62
C PRO A 117 0.47 -13.13 4.24
N LEU A 118 0.75 -13.96 3.22
CA LEU A 118 2.09 -14.12 2.64
C LEU A 118 2.37 -13.09 1.53
N HIS A 119 1.44 -12.18 1.30
CA HIS A 119 1.45 -11.10 0.32
C HIS A 119 1.36 -11.56 -1.14
N GLU A 120 0.98 -12.81 -1.37
CA GLU A 120 0.71 -13.35 -2.71
C GLU A 120 -0.70 -12.94 -3.17
N MET A 121 -0.84 -12.44 -4.40
CA MET A 121 -2.16 -12.13 -4.96
C MET A 121 -2.97 -13.41 -5.19
N ILE A 122 -4.05 -13.57 -4.42
CA ILE A 122 -4.95 -14.74 -4.49
C ILE A 122 -6.24 -14.46 -5.23
N TYR A 123 -6.59 -13.19 -5.44
CA TYR A 123 -7.76 -12.79 -6.20
C TYR A 123 -7.58 -11.43 -6.85
N ARG A 124 -8.21 -11.26 -8.01
CA ARG A 124 -8.47 -9.95 -8.62
C ARG A 124 -9.82 -9.98 -9.33
N SER A 125 -10.52 -8.84 -9.28
CA SER A 125 -11.77 -8.63 -10.01
C SER A 125 -11.55 -8.70 -11.53
N GLU A 126 -12.64 -8.90 -12.28
CA GLU A 126 -12.61 -8.89 -13.75
C GLU A 126 -12.07 -7.56 -14.29
N GLN A 127 -12.53 -6.43 -13.76
CA GLN A 127 -12.08 -5.10 -14.15
C GLN A 127 -10.59 -4.90 -13.86
N SER A 128 -10.11 -5.39 -12.71
CA SER A 128 -8.68 -5.36 -12.40
C SER A 128 -7.85 -6.21 -13.37
N ARG A 129 -8.38 -7.36 -13.81
CA ARG A 129 -7.70 -8.20 -14.81
C ARG A 129 -7.63 -7.51 -16.18
N GLU A 130 -8.72 -6.88 -16.61
CA GLU A 130 -8.76 -6.12 -17.87
C GLU A 130 -7.78 -4.95 -17.88
N ASP A 131 -7.72 -4.20 -16.78
CA ASP A 131 -6.72 -3.14 -16.60
C ASP A 131 -5.29 -3.68 -16.71
N ASP A 132 -5.01 -4.79 -16.00
CA ASP A 132 -3.68 -5.43 -16.02
C ASP A 132 -3.31 -5.86 -17.46
N GLU A 133 -4.24 -6.43 -18.21
CA GLU A 133 -4.02 -6.81 -19.62
C GLU A 133 -3.80 -5.60 -20.51
N MET A 134 -4.61 -4.54 -20.36
CA MET A 134 -4.49 -3.31 -21.16
C MET A 134 -3.14 -2.62 -20.91
N PHE A 135 -2.72 -2.54 -19.66
CA PHE A 135 -1.44 -1.96 -19.29
C PHE A 135 -0.27 -2.75 -19.89
N ASN A 136 -0.31 -4.08 -19.79
CA ASN A 136 0.70 -4.95 -20.39
C ASN A 136 0.82 -4.77 -21.90
N ARG A 137 -0.31 -4.65 -22.63
CA ARG A 137 -0.31 -4.39 -24.08
C ARG A 137 0.36 -3.05 -24.41
N ARG A 138 -0.06 -1.96 -23.75
CA ARG A 138 0.52 -0.62 -23.95
C ARG A 138 2.03 -0.61 -23.72
N ARG A 139 2.51 -1.34 -22.72
CA ARG A 139 3.93 -1.45 -22.41
C ARG A 139 4.71 -2.22 -23.48
N LYS A 140 4.13 -3.29 -24.04
CA LYS A 140 4.72 -4.05 -25.14
C LYS A 140 4.85 -3.18 -26.38
N ASP A 141 3.78 -2.49 -26.76
CA ASP A 141 3.75 -1.60 -27.92
C ASP A 141 4.77 -0.46 -27.81
N LYS A 142 4.98 0.08 -26.60
CA LYS A 142 5.98 1.13 -26.36
C LYS A 142 7.40 0.61 -26.55
N ARG A 143 7.71 -0.60 -26.06
CA ARG A 143 9.03 -1.21 -26.23
C ARG A 143 9.36 -1.48 -27.69
N GLU A 144 8.39 -1.98 -28.46
CA GLU A 144 8.57 -2.24 -29.89
C GLU A 144 8.84 -0.95 -30.68
N LYS A 145 8.21 0.17 -30.30
CA LYS A 145 8.47 1.49 -30.93
C LYS A 145 9.81 2.12 -30.54
N ASP A 146 10.33 1.83 -29.37
CA ASP A 146 11.63 2.34 -28.91
C ASP A 146 12.80 1.53 -29.54
N GLU A 147 12.52 0.37 -30.14
CA GLU A 147 13.48 -0.52 -30.81
C GLU A 147 13.54 -0.35 -32.36
N GLU A 148 12.63 0.45 -32.95
CA GLU A 148 12.61 0.86 -34.37
C GLU A 148 13.26 2.24 -34.60
#